data_AF-A0A067PMM6-F1
#
_entry.id   AF-A0A067PMM6-F1
#
_cell.length_a   1.000
_cell.length_b   1.000
_cell.length_c   1.000
_cell.angle_alpha   90.00
_cell.angle_beta   90.00
_cell.angle_gamma   90.00
#
_symmetry.space_group_name_H-M   'P 1'
#
loop_
_entity.id
_entity.type
_entity.pdbx_description
1 polymer ?
#
loop_
_entity_poly.entity_id
_entity_poly.type
_entity_poly.pdbx_seq_one_letter_code
_entity_poly.pdbx_strand_id
1 'polypeptide(L)'
;EFEGRVLVYHSAVAQFYAASDICGAGGMYQECICSNLNWHSEDACYATEVNANMCGMWGMVVGCVKLFFLFLSGGKKYPCALIKWLVLVDNAPDEVTGMWVVKP
;
A
#
# COMPACT_ATOMS: atom_id res chain seq x y z
N GLU A 1 4.01 -28.63 -0.57
CA GLU A 1 4.50 -27.70 -1.62
C GLU A 1 3.33 -27.16 -2.41
N PHE A 2 3.45 -25.96 -3.00
CA PHE A 2 2.45 -25.41 -3.91
C PHE A 2 2.80 -25.81 -5.35
N GLU A 3 1.97 -26.61 -6.00
CA GLU A 3 2.10 -27.00 -7.40
C GLU A 3 1.09 -26.19 -8.24
N GLY A 4 1.45 -24.97 -8.62
CA GLY A 4 0.58 -24.12 -9.43
C GLY A 4 1.35 -23.01 -10.15
N ARG A 5 0.73 -22.40 -11.16
CA ARG A 5 1.32 -21.26 -11.86
C ARG A 5 1.14 -19.99 -11.04
N VAL A 6 2.22 -19.23 -10.90
CA VAL A 6 2.22 -17.87 -10.36
C VAL A 6 2.43 -16.90 -11.51
N LEU A 7 1.50 -15.96 -11.68
CA LEU A 7 1.61 -14.83 -12.61
C LEU A 7 2.13 -13.62 -11.85
N VAL A 8 3.12 -12.92 -12.41
CA VAL A 8 3.71 -11.72 -11.81
C VAL A 8 3.26 -10.49 -12.56
N TYR A 9 2.95 -9.41 -11.83
CA TYR A 9 2.55 -8.12 -12.35
C TYR A 9 3.46 -7.02 -11.82
N HIS A 10 3.70 -5.99 -12.63
CA HIS A 10 4.54 -4.86 -12.24
C HIS A 10 3.76 -3.72 -11.59
N SER A 11 2.44 -3.69 -11.74
CA SER A 11 1.59 -2.66 -11.16
C SER A 11 0.20 -3.19 -10.80
N ALA A 12 -0.48 -2.47 -9.92
CA ALA A 12 -1.88 -2.64 -9.57
C ALA A 12 -2.56 -1.27 -9.50
N VAL A 13 -3.88 -1.25 -9.63
CA VAL A 13 -4.68 -0.03 -9.53
C VAL A 13 -5.49 -0.07 -8.24
N ALA A 14 -5.36 0.97 -7.43
CA ALA A 14 -6.19 1.19 -6.24
C ALA A 14 -7.21 2.29 -6.54
N GLN A 15 -8.48 2.03 -6.23
CA GLN A 15 -9.53 3.03 -6.27
C GLN A 15 -10.03 3.25 -4.84
N PHE A 16 -10.03 4.50 -4.40
CA PHE A 16 -10.43 4.86 -3.05
C PHE A 16 -11.11 6.21 -3.04
N TYR A 17 -11.93 6.44 -2.02
CA TYR A 17 -12.54 7.74 -1.81
C TYR A 17 -11.56 8.63 -1.06
N ALA A 18 -11.23 9.78 -1.63
CA ALA A 18 -10.41 10.80 -1.01
C ALA A 18 -11.16 12.12 -1.10
N ALA A 19 -11.68 12.60 0.03
CA ALA A 19 -12.33 13.90 0.15
C ALA A 19 -11.29 15.04 0.11
N SER A 20 -10.55 15.13 -1.00
CA SER A 20 -9.65 16.25 -1.28
C SER A 20 -10.29 17.20 -2.29
N ASP A 21 -9.96 18.49 -2.19
CA ASP A 21 -10.50 19.55 -3.07
C ASP A 21 -10.21 19.31 -4.56
N ILE A 22 -9.26 18.42 -4.89
CA ILE A 22 -8.84 18.09 -6.25
C ILE A 22 -9.78 17.07 -6.92
N CYS A 23 -10.62 16.36 -6.14
CA CYS A 23 -11.38 15.19 -6.61
C CYS A 23 -12.73 15.50 -7.30
N GLY A 24 -13.06 16.76 -7.53
CA GLY A 24 -14.35 17.16 -8.13
C GLY A 24 -15.57 16.64 -7.36
N ALA A 25 -16.76 16.74 -7.96
CA ALA A 25 -18.04 16.47 -7.28
C ALA A 25 -18.25 15.00 -6.83
N GLY A 26 -17.35 14.07 -7.21
CA GLY A 26 -17.48 12.64 -6.91
C GLY A 26 -16.53 12.09 -5.84
N GLY A 27 -15.43 12.78 -5.52
CA GLY A 27 -14.50 12.38 -4.45
C GLY A 27 -13.74 11.05 -4.66
N MET A 28 -13.91 10.37 -5.80
CA MET A 28 -13.25 9.09 -6.10
C MET A 28 -11.90 9.31 -6.76
N TYR A 29 -10.86 8.68 -6.21
CA TYR A 29 -9.51 8.71 -6.71
C TYR A 29 -9.08 7.35 -7.24
N GLN A 30 -8.19 7.36 -8.22
CA GLN A 30 -7.57 6.16 -8.77
C GLN A 30 -6.06 6.37 -8.84
N GLU A 31 -5.31 5.49 -8.19
CA GLU A 31 -3.85 5.50 -8.22
C GLU A 31 -3.30 4.19 -8.80
N CYS A 32 -2.24 4.30 -9.60
CA CYS A 32 -1.50 3.15 -10.09
C CYS A 32 -0.29 2.94 -9.18
N ILE A 33 -0.25 1.81 -8.47
CA ILE A 33 0.84 1.41 -7.61
C ILE A 33 1.79 0.55 -8.44
N CYS A 34 3.04 0.99 -8.57
CA CYS A 34 4.06 0.29 -9.35
C CYS A 34 5.08 -0.39 -8.43
N SER A 35 5.21 -1.72 -8.50
CA SER A 35 6.22 -2.50 -7.76
C SER A 35 7.63 -2.45 -8.37
N ASN A 36 7.88 -1.52 -9.30
CA ASN A 36 9.10 -1.51 -10.10
C ASN A 36 10.23 -0.82 -9.32
N LEU A 37 11.27 -1.57 -8.95
CA LEU A 37 12.43 -1.13 -8.15
C LEU A 37 13.18 0.09 -8.75
N ASN A 38 13.00 0.36 -10.04
CA ASN A 38 13.69 1.46 -10.73
C ASN A 38 12.89 2.78 -10.78
N TRP A 39 11.68 2.83 -10.20
CA TRP A 39 10.99 4.09 -10.01
C TRP A 39 11.64 4.84 -8.84
N HIS A 40 12.40 5.90 -9.14
CA HIS A 40 13.09 6.74 -8.16
C HIS A 40 14.12 6.07 -7.22
N SER A 41 14.47 4.80 -7.42
CA SER A 41 15.25 3.98 -6.46
C SER A 41 14.56 3.80 -5.10
N GLU A 42 13.24 4.00 -5.04
CA GLU A 42 12.44 3.90 -3.82
C GLU A 42 11.33 2.87 -4.04
N ASP A 43 11.08 2.03 -3.03
CA ASP A 43 9.96 1.10 -3.07
C ASP A 43 8.64 1.87 -3.10
N ALA A 44 7.65 1.41 -3.86
CA ALA A 44 6.31 2.01 -3.81
C ALA A 44 5.65 1.73 -2.45
N CYS A 45 5.70 2.72 -1.56
CA CYS A 45 5.10 2.68 -0.25
C CYS A 45 3.68 3.25 -0.27
N TYR A 46 2.80 2.64 0.52
CA TYR A 46 1.43 3.06 0.72
C TYR A 46 1.09 3.01 2.21
N ALA A 47 0.12 3.82 2.61
CA ALA A 47 -0.51 3.73 3.92
C ALA A 47 -1.94 3.25 3.75
N THR A 48 -2.39 2.31 4.58
CA THR A 48 -3.76 1.80 4.54
C THR A 48 -4.34 1.72 5.95
N GLU A 49 -5.62 2.01 6.05
CA GLU A 49 -6.36 1.93 7.29
C GLU A 49 -6.67 0.46 7.62
N VAL A 50 -6.25 0.02 8.81
CA VAL A 50 -6.55 -1.31 9.35
C VAL A 50 -7.52 -1.26 10.51
N ASN A 51 -7.70 -0.09 11.14
CA ASN A 51 -8.61 0.09 12.26
C ASN A 51 -9.26 1.47 12.25
N ALA A 52 -10.52 1.50 11.79
CA ALA A 52 -11.35 2.70 11.73
C ALA A 52 -11.70 3.34 13.08
N ASN A 53 -11.52 2.60 14.19
CA ASN A 53 -11.78 3.13 15.53
C ASN A 53 -10.59 3.94 16.08
N MET A 54 -9.44 3.93 15.40
CA MET A 54 -8.24 4.66 15.79
C MET A 54 -8.04 5.88 14.88
N CYS A 55 -7.70 7.03 15.48
CA CYS A 55 -7.54 8.26 14.73
C CYS A 55 -6.19 8.33 14.01
N GLY A 56 -6.21 8.75 12.75
CA GLY A 56 -5.01 9.03 11.96
C GLY A 56 -4.08 7.82 11.87
N MET A 57 -2.77 8.06 12.01
CA MET A 57 -1.74 7.02 11.82
C MET A 57 -1.84 5.83 12.79
N TRP A 58 -2.51 5.99 13.93
CA TRP A 58 -2.71 4.89 14.88
C TRP A 58 -3.61 3.79 14.32
N GLY A 59 -4.53 4.14 13.41
CA GLY A 59 -5.40 3.20 12.72
C GLY A 59 -4.82 2.69 11.40
N MET A 60 -3.60 3.09 11.05
CA MET A 60 -3.01 2.82 9.75
C MET A 60 -1.76 1.95 9.86
N VAL A 61 -1.48 1.21 8.79
CA VAL A 61 -0.21 0.54 8.58
C VAL A 61 0.44 1.10 7.32
N VAL A 62 1.76 1.20 7.34
CA VAL A 62 2.54 1.62 6.18
C VAL A 62 3.30 0.40 5.67
N GLY A 63 3.29 0.20 4.36
CA GLY A 63 4.01 -0.89 3.74
C GLY A 63 4.46 -0.52 2.34
N CYS A 64 5.54 -1.13 1.88
CA CYS A 64 6.03 -0.95 0.52
C CYS A 64 5.87 -2.23 -0.29
N VAL A 65 5.27 -2.10 -1.46
CA VAL A 65 5.01 -3.25 -2.35
C VAL A 65 6.30 -3.66 -3.02
N LYS A 66 6.67 -4.93 -2.85
CA LYS A 66 7.81 -5.56 -3.50
C LYS A 66 7.45 -6.34 -4.75
N LEU A 67 6.24 -6.89 -4.79
CA LEU A 67 5.79 -7.75 -5.88
C LEU A 67 4.27 -7.81 -5.91
N PHE A 68 3.66 -7.69 -7.08
CA PHE A 68 2.29 -8.13 -7.30
C PHE A 68 2.30 -9.49 -7.99
N PHE A 69 1.51 -10.43 -7.50
CA PHE A 69 1.41 -11.75 -8.10
C PHE A 69 0.00 -12.33 -7.96
N LEU A 70 -0.33 -13.28 -8.82
CA LEU A 70 -1.58 -14.01 -8.80
C LEU A 70 -1.29 -15.49 -8.87
N PHE A 71 -1.88 -16.26 -7.97
CA PHE A 71 -1.81 -17.70 -8.03
C PHE A 71 -3.19 -18.33 -8.05
N LEU A 72 -3.25 -19.58 -8.53
CA LEU A 72 -4.46 -20.37 -8.61
C LEU A 72 -4.42 -21.45 -7.53
N SER A 73 -5.47 -21.54 -6.72
CA SER A 73 -5.64 -22.63 -5.74
C SER A 73 -7.10 -23.07 -5.71
N GLY A 74 -7.35 -24.37 -5.84
CA GLY A 74 -8.72 -24.92 -5.87
C GLY A 74 -9.61 -24.31 -6.97
N GLY A 75 -9.03 -23.93 -8.12
CA GLY A 75 -9.76 -23.27 -9.21
C GLY A 75 -10.07 -21.78 -9.00
N LYS A 76 -9.70 -21.21 -7.84
CA LYS A 76 -9.88 -19.79 -7.53
C LYS A 76 -8.59 -19.00 -7.75
N LYS A 77 -8.73 -17.80 -8.31
CA LYS A 77 -7.64 -16.83 -8.48
C LYS A 77 -7.45 -16.02 -7.20
N TYR A 78 -6.21 -15.90 -6.75
CA TYR A 78 -5.82 -15.11 -5.58
C TYR A 78 -4.82 -14.05 -6.02
N PRO A 79 -5.28 -12.82 -6.29
CA PRO A 79 -4.37 -11.68 -6.44
C PRO A 79 -3.75 -11.36 -5.07
N CYS A 80 -2.45 -11.17 -5.04
CA CYS A 80 -1.65 -10.97 -3.85
C CYS A 80 -0.56 -9.91 -4.08
N ALA A 81 -0.12 -9.31 -2.98
CA ALA A 81 1.01 -8.42 -2.97
C ALA A 81 1.99 -8.88 -1.89
N LEU A 82 3.28 -8.89 -2.20
CA LEU A 82 4.34 -9.05 -1.21
C LEU A 82 4.68 -7.67 -0.67
N ILE A 83 4.49 -7.49 0.64
CA ILE A 83 4.63 -6.20 1.30
C ILE A 83 5.80 -6.24 2.28
N LYS A 84 6.67 -5.23 2.21
CA LYS A 84 7.60 -4.90 3.29
C LYS A 84 6.90 -3.93 4.23
N TRP A 85 6.49 -4.41 5.40
CA TRP A 85 5.85 -3.56 6.41
C TRP A 85 6.85 -2.59 7.02
N LEU A 86 6.37 -1.38 7.34
CA LEU A 86 7.11 -0.35 8.03
C LEU A 86 6.40 -0.05 9.35
N VAL A 87 7.16 0.17 10.41
CA VAL A 87 6.64 0.51 11.74
C VAL A 87 6.93 1.96 12.08
N LEU A 88 6.00 2.60 12.79
CA LEU A 88 6.21 3.93 13.34
C LEU A 88 7.43 3.92 14.27
N VAL A 89 8.29 4.92 14.16
CA VAL A 89 9.47 5.09 15.02
C VAL A 89 9.06 5.63 16.39
N ASP A 90 8.05 6.49 16.42
CA ASP A 90 7.53 7.14 17.61
C ASP A 90 6.00 7.24 17.55
N ASN A 91 5.40 7.59 18.68
CA ASN A 91 3.98 7.82 18.89
C ASN A 91 3.54 9.25 18.48
N ALA A 92 4.45 10.05 17.95
CA ALA A 92 4.20 11.41 17.50
C ALA A 92 4.95 11.69 16.17
N PRO A 93 4.48 12.67 15.38
CA PRO A 93 5.24 13.17 14.24
C PRO A 93 6.57 13.77 14.69
N ASP A 94 7.57 13.71 13.82
CA ASP A 94 8.87 14.36 14.01
C ASP A 94 8.70 15.88 14.15
N GLU A 95 9.34 16.46 15.17
CA GLU A 95 9.13 17.86 15.54
C GLU A 95 9.60 18.86 14.48
N VAL A 96 10.55 18.46 13.62
CA VAL A 96 11.14 19.33 12.60
C VAL A 96 10.32 19.30 11.31
N THR A 97 9.93 18.11 10.87
CA THR A 97 9.22 17.90 9.60
C THR A 97 7.70 17.90 9.75
N GLY A 98 7.19 17.65 10.95
CA GLY A 98 5.77 17.40 11.21
C GLY A 98 5.26 16.09 10.61
N MET A 99 6.15 15.21 10.13
CA MET A 99 5.80 13.96 9.46
C MET A 99 5.96 12.75 10.38
N TRP A 100 5.19 11.70 10.13
CA TRP A 100 5.37 10.42 10.81
C TRP A 100 6.57 9.67 10.23
N VAL A 101 7.54 9.37 11.08
CA VAL A 101 8.73 8.63 10.68
C VAL A 101 8.46 7.13 10.80
N VAL A 102 8.77 6.40 9.73
CA VAL A 102 8.61 4.95 9.67
C VAL A 102 9.93 4.26 9.31
N LYS A 103 10.14 3.05 9.81
CA LYS A 103 11.32 2.23 9.52
C LYS A 103 10.95 0.79 9.18
N PRO A 104 11.79 0.09 8.39
CA PRO A 104 11.73 -1.36 8.21
C PRO A 104 11.69 -2.15 9.53
#